data_AF-A0A1Q8CAJ0-F1
#
_entry.id   AF-A0A1Q8CAJ0-F1
#
_cell.length_a   1.000
_cell.length_b   1.000
_cell.length_c   1.000
_cell.angle_alpha   90.00
_cell.angle_beta   90.00
_cell.angle_gamma   90.00
#
_symmetry.space_group_name_H-M   'P 1'
#
loop_
_entity.id
_entity.type
_entity.pdbx_description
1 polymer ?
#
loop_
_entity_poly.entity_id
_entity_poly.type
_entity_poly.pdbx_seq_one_letter_code
_entity_poly.pdbx_strand_id
1 'polypeptide(L)'
;MGAVAPPSFDSGHPAHDAAYAKAVRDVADSVSGGVFVAGESWPTVWVRDASFAIDLATALTHPTVSTATLRGVAGSGAAWPQDRAAHFGGWPRLTDSVVGAVGAWACYQATGDLDFLRWSHGVTRASLARAEREVTDGGLFRGCASFMESNSGYPPRFAFRGRAVGATKALSTNVLHHRGYVLAARAAALLGEDPEPFEAAAARLRQAINERLWQPDRGHYAYYEDADGRTSDRWEGLGNALAVLWGVADDDQAAAILRTVVPTRHGLPCLWPPYPLWKPWLVRDEYYYHNATVWPFVQGYWGWAAATRGAVEVFAAELAALAALAGRAPTYHEFYRPDSGAPDGSARQLWSAAGYLAMVHYGLLGLAPDGDELRFRPVVPAGFSRLRLSGLAYRNLTLEVTVTGSGTRVRSFALDDVARPDHAVPAALSGVHRVDIAMH
;
A
#
# COMPACT_ATOMS: atom_id res chain seq x y z
N MET A 1 -9.10 -18.05 24.24
CA MET A 1 -9.18 -18.38 22.80
C MET A 1 -7.79 -18.85 22.40
N GLY A 2 -7.67 -20.07 21.87
CA GLY A 2 -6.37 -20.62 21.46
C GLY A 2 -5.74 -19.75 20.38
N ALA A 3 -4.41 -19.62 20.39
CA ALA A 3 -3.69 -18.91 19.34
C ALA A 3 -4.00 -19.58 18.00
N VAL A 4 -4.64 -18.85 17.08
CA VAL A 4 -4.83 -19.29 15.70
C VAL A 4 -3.43 -19.38 15.09
N ALA A 5 -3.10 -20.54 14.50
CA ALA A 5 -1.82 -20.72 13.84
C ALA A 5 -1.68 -19.69 12.69
N PRO A 6 -0.50 -19.10 12.48
CA PRO A 6 -0.32 -18.16 11.39
C PRO A 6 -0.50 -18.87 10.03
N PRO A 7 -0.94 -18.13 8.99
CA PRO A 7 -1.15 -18.73 7.68
C PRO A 7 0.17 -19.24 7.10
N SER A 8 0.10 -20.35 6.36
CA SER A 8 1.24 -20.94 5.63
C SER A 8 0.99 -20.92 4.13
N PHE A 9 2.07 -20.85 3.36
CA PHE A 9 2.03 -20.76 1.91
C PHE A 9 2.99 -21.77 1.29
N ASP A 10 2.53 -22.47 0.26
CA ASP A 10 3.30 -23.38 -0.58
C ASP A 10 3.01 -23.04 -2.03
N SER A 11 4.06 -22.63 -2.74
CA SER A 11 4.02 -22.27 -4.16
C SER A 11 4.73 -23.29 -5.06
N GLY A 12 5.31 -24.34 -4.48
CA GLY A 12 6.27 -25.21 -5.15
C GLY A 12 7.62 -24.55 -5.43
N HIS A 13 7.85 -23.30 -4.97
CA HIS A 13 9.09 -22.56 -5.16
C HIS A 13 9.70 -22.18 -3.80
N PRO A 14 10.77 -22.87 -3.36
CA PRO A 14 11.32 -22.68 -2.01
C PRO A 14 11.70 -21.24 -1.66
N ALA A 15 12.15 -20.45 -2.63
CA ALA A 15 12.49 -19.04 -2.42
C ALA A 15 11.25 -18.20 -2.05
N HIS A 16 10.12 -18.43 -2.72
CA HIS A 16 8.87 -17.71 -2.46
C HIS A 16 8.24 -18.16 -1.14
N ASP A 17 8.31 -19.44 -0.82
CA ASP A 17 7.78 -20.01 0.43
C ASP A 17 8.59 -19.51 1.64
N ALA A 18 9.93 -19.48 1.52
CA ALA A 18 10.81 -18.93 2.54
C ALA A 18 10.58 -17.42 2.74
N ALA A 19 10.40 -16.66 1.65
CA ALA A 19 10.11 -15.23 1.70
C ALA A 19 8.75 -14.95 2.37
N TYR A 20 7.72 -15.77 2.11
CA TYR A 20 6.41 -15.65 2.75
C TYR A 20 6.49 -15.98 4.25
N ALA A 21 7.08 -17.12 4.60
CA ALA A 21 7.24 -17.53 5.99
C ALA A 21 8.04 -16.50 6.80
N LYS A 22 9.06 -15.90 6.19
CA LYS A 22 9.81 -14.79 6.77
C LYS A 22 8.94 -13.55 6.98
N ALA A 23 8.13 -13.16 6.01
CA ALA A 23 7.27 -11.98 6.13
C ALA A 23 6.22 -12.15 7.25
N VAL A 24 5.64 -13.35 7.37
CA VAL A 24 4.73 -13.70 8.47
C VAL A 24 5.40 -13.56 9.83
N ARG A 25 6.64 -14.06 9.99
CA ARG A 25 7.40 -13.91 11.24
C ARG A 25 7.73 -12.45 11.54
N ASP A 26 8.24 -11.70 10.57
CA ASP A 26 8.65 -10.31 10.76
C ASP A 26 7.48 -9.38 11.13
N VAL A 27 6.26 -9.66 10.62
CA VAL A 27 5.03 -8.98 11.04
C VAL A 27 4.70 -9.32 12.50
N ALA A 28 4.76 -10.60 12.88
CA ALA A 28 4.49 -11.03 14.26
C ALA A 28 5.50 -10.43 15.26
N ASP A 29 6.79 -10.39 14.90
CA ASP A 29 7.87 -9.80 15.69
C ASP A 29 7.82 -8.26 15.75
N SER A 30 6.91 -7.64 15.00
CA SER A 30 6.60 -6.21 15.04
C SER A 30 5.39 -5.89 15.92
N VAL A 31 4.82 -6.88 16.62
CA VAL A 31 3.77 -6.67 17.62
C VAL A 31 4.38 -6.45 19.00
N SER A 32 4.12 -5.28 19.59
CA SER A 32 4.57 -4.92 20.94
C SER A 32 3.43 -4.28 21.73
N GLY A 33 3.15 -4.79 22.94
CA GLY A 33 2.07 -4.26 23.78
C GLY A 33 0.67 -4.35 23.15
N GLY A 34 0.45 -5.28 22.20
CA GLY A 34 -0.83 -5.46 21.51
C GLY A 34 -1.07 -4.48 20.35
N VAL A 35 -0.06 -3.70 19.96
CA VAL A 35 -0.08 -2.79 18.79
C VAL A 35 1.15 -3.04 17.91
N PHE A 36 1.14 -2.51 16.69
CA PHE A 36 2.29 -2.58 15.80
C PHE A 36 3.30 -1.48 16.08
N VAL A 37 4.59 -1.83 16.08
CA VAL A 37 5.69 -0.85 15.95
C VAL A 37 6.15 -0.77 14.50
N ALA A 38 6.67 0.38 14.08
CA ALA A 38 7.08 0.58 12.69
C ALA A 38 8.23 -0.36 12.29
N GLY A 39 9.25 -0.47 13.14
CA GLY A 39 10.39 -1.38 12.92
C GLY A 39 11.35 -1.45 14.10
N GLU A 40 12.44 -2.19 13.93
CA GLU A 40 13.43 -2.39 14.99
C GLU A 40 14.11 -1.09 15.44
N SER A 41 14.49 -0.22 14.49
CA SER A 41 15.04 1.10 14.79
C SER A 41 13.96 2.13 15.17
N TRP A 42 12.68 1.77 15.03
CA TRP A 42 11.52 2.64 15.23
C TRP A 42 10.48 1.98 16.16
N PRO A 43 10.76 1.88 17.47
CA PRO A 43 9.95 1.12 18.43
C PRO A 43 8.64 1.83 18.82
N THR A 44 8.16 2.75 18.00
CA THR A 44 6.94 3.53 18.21
C THR A 44 5.96 3.31 17.08
N VAL A 45 4.68 3.56 17.33
CA VAL A 45 3.65 3.51 16.28
C VAL A 45 3.72 4.79 15.45
N TRP A 46 3.88 4.64 14.14
CA TRP A 46 3.75 5.72 13.16
C TRP A 46 2.44 5.52 12.40
N VAL A 47 1.64 6.56 12.24
CA VAL A 47 0.32 6.47 11.61
C VAL A 47 0.48 5.95 10.19
N ARG A 48 1.44 6.48 9.44
CA ARG A 48 1.66 6.12 8.06
C ARG A 48 2.15 4.67 7.90
N ASP A 49 3.21 4.31 8.60
CA ASP A 49 3.84 3.00 8.51
C ASP A 49 2.85 1.90 8.89
N ALA A 50 2.14 2.10 10.00
CA ALA A 50 1.08 1.19 10.44
C ALA A 50 -0.05 1.12 9.40
N SER A 51 -0.53 2.25 8.89
CA SER A 51 -1.67 2.27 7.97
C SER A 51 -1.36 1.56 6.65
N PHE A 52 -0.16 1.77 6.08
CA PHE A 52 0.24 1.07 4.87
C PHE A 52 0.43 -0.44 5.12
N ALA A 53 1.02 -0.84 6.25
CA ALA A 53 1.16 -2.25 6.59
C ALA A 53 -0.21 -2.94 6.80
N ILE A 54 -1.14 -2.24 7.43
CA ILE A 54 -2.52 -2.70 7.67
C ILE A 54 -3.25 -2.94 6.35
N ASP A 55 -3.17 -1.98 5.42
CA ASP A 55 -3.77 -2.13 4.09
C ASP A 55 -3.11 -3.27 3.28
N LEU A 56 -1.77 -3.34 3.30
CA LEU A 56 -1.01 -4.35 2.56
C LEU A 56 -1.24 -5.78 3.04
N ALA A 57 -1.41 -6.02 4.34
CA ALA A 57 -1.58 -7.40 4.83
C ALA A 57 -2.09 -7.53 6.27
N THR A 58 -1.76 -6.58 7.14
CA THR A 58 -1.88 -6.87 8.59
C THR A 58 -3.32 -6.77 9.09
N ALA A 59 -4.22 -6.11 8.36
CA ALA A 59 -5.66 -6.22 8.61
C ALA A 59 -6.15 -7.67 8.50
N LEU A 60 -5.70 -8.42 7.49
CA LEU A 60 -6.09 -9.83 7.28
C LEU A 60 -5.43 -10.77 8.29
N THR A 61 -4.15 -10.57 8.56
CA THR A 61 -3.37 -11.52 9.39
C THR A 61 -3.47 -11.23 10.88
N HIS A 62 -3.71 -9.99 11.27
CA HIS A 62 -3.73 -9.52 12.66
C HIS A 62 -4.81 -8.44 12.88
N PRO A 63 -6.10 -8.73 12.63
CA PRO A 63 -7.17 -7.73 12.65
C PRO A 63 -7.31 -7.01 14.00
N THR A 64 -7.16 -7.73 15.11
CA THR A 64 -7.24 -7.15 16.47
C THR A 64 -6.10 -6.17 16.74
N VAL A 65 -4.86 -6.55 16.40
CA VAL A 65 -3.68 -5.68 16.57
C VAL A 65 -3.80 -4.45 15.66
N SER A 66 -4.24 -4.63 14.42
CA SER A 66 -4.45 -3.55 13.45
C SER A 66 -5.47 -2.52 13.95
N THR A 67 -6.62 -2.99 14.44
CA THR A 67 -7.69 -2.16 14.99
C THR A 67 -7.22 -1.41 16.24
N ALA A 68 -6.53 -2.09 17.16
CA ALA A 68 -5.96 -1.48 18.35
C ALA A 68 -4.91 -0.41 18.01
N THR A 69 -4.05 -0.69 17.02
CA THR A 69 -3.01 0.23 16.53
C THR A 69 -3.64 1.52 16.01
N LEU A 70 -4.66 1.43 15.13
CA LEU A 70 -5.32 2.61 14.56
C LEU A 70 -6.08 3.43 15.61
N ARG A 71 -6.77 2.78 16.56
CA ARG A 71 -7.40 3.50 17.68
C ARG A 71 -6.35 4.19 18.55
N GLY A 72 -5.24 3.51 18.82
CA GLY A 72 -4.14 4.03 19.64
C GLY A 72 -3.52 5.30 19.05
N VAL A 73 -3.25 5.31 17.74
CA VAL A 73 -2.65 6.49 17.10
C VAL A 73 -3.61 7.67 17.01
N ALA A 74 -4.87 7.45 16.65
CA ALA A 74 -5.83 8.53 16.43
C ALA A 74 -6.31 9.22 17.72
N GLY A 75 -6.05 8.65 18.90
CA GLY A 75 -6.38 9.26 20.19
C GLY A 75 -7.87 9.62 20.31
N SER A 76 -8.17 10.85 20.74
CA SER A 76 -9.54 11.33 21.02
C SER A 76 -10.42 11.61 19.78
N GLY A 77 -10.01 11.18 18.58
CA GLY A 77 -10.89 11.13 17.40
C GLY A 77 -11.09 12.46 16.65
N ALA A 78 -10.21 13.45 16.83
CA ALA A 78 -10.35 14.77 16.19
C ALA A 78 -9.85 14.80 14.72
N ALA A 79 -8.86 13.99 14.36
CA ALA A 79 -8.33 13.78 13.00
C ALA A 79 -7.24 12.69 13.06
N TRP A 80 -6.94 12.06 11.93
CA TRP A 80 -5.76 11.22 11.80
C TRP A 80 -4.49 12.03 12.13
N PRO A 81 -3.65 11.57 13.07
CA PRO A 81 -2.47 12.30 13.49
C PRO A 81 -1.44 12.34 12.37
N GLN A 82 -0.61 13.38 12.39
CA GLN A 82 0.52 13.47 11.48
C GLN A 82 1.80 13.10 12.22
N ASP A 83 2.54 12.15 11.66
CA ASP A 83 3.90 11.80 12.11
C ASP A 83 4.83 13.02 12.01
N ARG A 84 5.88 13.07 12.85
CA ARG A 84 6.86 14.16 12.85
C ARG A 84 8.21 13.65 12.37
N ALA A 85 8.57 14.03 11.14
CA ALA A 85 9.89 13.70 10.60
C ALA A 85 10.95 14.74 11.00
N ALA A 86 12.20 14.29 11.14
CA ALA A 86 13.32 15.14 11.56
C ALA A 86 13.64 16.27 10.56
N HIS A 87 13.58 16.02 9.24
CA HIS A 87 14.02 17.00 8.24
C HIS A 87 12.95 18.02 7.87
N PHE A 88 11.69 17.59 7.75
CA PHE A 88 10.60 18.44 7.26
C PHE A 88 9.53 18.76 8.32
N GLY A 89 9.64 18.20 9.52
CA GLY A 89 8.71 18.44 10.62
C GLY A 89 7.41 17.63 10.46
N GLY A 90 6.28 18.23 10.87
CA GLY A 90 4.96 17.64 10.69
C GLY A 90 4.01 18.57 9.95
N TRP A 91 2.71 18.41 10.16
CA TRP A 91 1.66 19.25 9.58
C TRP A 91 1.99 20.75 9.73
N PRO A 92 1.78 21.59 8.69
CA PRO A 92 1.14 21.30 7.40
C PRO A 92 2.12 20.87 6.28
N ARG A 93 3.29 20.31 6.61
CA ARG A 93 4.31 19.96 5.61
C ARG A 93 4.23 18.52 5.14
N LEU A 94 4.07 17.62 6.10
CA LEU A 94 3.61 16.27 5.87
C LEU A 94 2.09 16.31 6.04
N THR A 95 1.34 16.00 4.99
CA THR A 95 -0.14 16.05 4.98
C THR A 95 -0.74 14.70 4.59
N ASP A 96 0.08 13.66 4.62
CA ASP A 96 -0.27 12.28 4.25
C ASP A 96 -0.99 11.52 5.37
N SER A 97 -1.25 12.13 6.53
CA SER A 97 -1.99 11.49 7.63
C SER A 97 -3.36 10.93 7.24
N VAL A 98 -3.96 11.41 6.16
CA VAL A 98 -5.19 10.83 5.57
C VAL A 98 -5.04 9.35 5.22
N VAL A 99 -3.82 8.83 5.09
CA VAL A 99 -3.52 7.39 4.94
C VAL A 99 -4.12 6.54 6.06
N GLY A 100 -4.36 7.11 7.25
CA GLY A 100 -5.11 6.45 8.32
C GLY A 100 -6.48 5.92 7.88
N ALA A 101 -7.15 6.61 6.94
CA ALA A 101 -8.41 6.16 6.35
C ALA A 101 -8.25 4.85 5.55
N VAL A 102 -7.11 4.67 4.88
CA VAL A 102 -6.80 3.48 4.09
C VAL A 102 -6.64 2.27 5.01
N GLY A 103 -5.79 2.38 6.04
CA GLY A 103 -5.63 1.33 7.03
C GLY A 103 -6.94 1.01 7.77
N ALA A 104 -7.72 2.04 8.13
CA ALA A 104 -8.99 1.84 8.84
C ALA A 104 -10.03 1.11 7.97
N TRP A 105 -10.08 1.43 6.68
CA TRP A 105 -10.94 0.70 5.76
C TRP A 105 -10.56 -0.78 5.67
N ALA A 106 -9.26 -1.09 5.60
CA ALA A 106 -8.79 -2.48 5.59
C ALA A 106 -9.16 -3.22 6.89
N CYS A 107 -9.03 -2.57 8.06
CA CYS A 107 -9.52 -3.14 9.33
C CYS A 107 -11.03 -3.44 9.28
N TYR A 108 -11.86 -2.52 8.78
CA TYR A 108 -13.29 -2.77 8.62
C TYR A 108 -13.55 -3.96 7.68
N GLN A 109 -12.89 -4.02 6.51
CA GLN A 109 -13.07 -5.12 5.57
C GLN A 109 -12.75 -6.50 6.20
N ALA A 110 -11.71 -6.56 7.02
CA ALA A 110 -11.26 -7.79 7.68
C ALA A 110 -12.13 -8.20 8.89
N THR A 111 -12.81 -7.26 9.54
CA THR A 111 -13.57 -7.50 10.79
C THR A 111 -15.08 -7.46 10.62
N GLY A 112 -15.59 -6.66 9.68
CA GLY A 112 -17.01 -6.31 9.59
C GLY A 112 -17.50 -5.38 10.71
N ASP A 113 -16.62 -4.80 11.53
CA ASP A 113 -16.99 -4.00 12.69
C ASP A 113 -17.53 -2.61 12.27
N LEU A 114 -18.86 -2.47 12.30
CA LEU A 114 -19.56 -1.22 11.96
C LEU A 114 -19.34 -0.10 12.99
N ASP A 115 -19.05 -0.42 14.24
CA ASP A 115 -18.75 0.61 15.25
C ASP A 115 -17.36 1.19 15.03
N PHE A 116 -16.38 0.34 14.67
CA PHE A 116 -15.08 0.79 14.19
C PHE A 116 -15.19 1.60 12.89
N LEU A 117 -16.03 1.17 11.93
CA LEU A 117 -16.28 1.93 10.70
C LEU A 117 -16.85 3.32 11.02
N ARG A 118 -17.88 3.41 11.88
CA ARG A 118 -18.49 4.69 12.27
C ARG A 118 -17.48 5.63 12.93
N TRP A 119 -16.66 5.12 13.84
CA TRP A 119 -15.59 5.89 14.47
C TRP A 119 -14.57 6.40 13.44
N SER A 120 -14.01 5.50 12.62
CA SER A 120 -12.97 5.84 11.65
C SER A 120 -13.48 6.74 10.52
N HIS A 121 -14.76 6.62 10.15
CA HIS A 121 -15.44 7.54 9.25
C HIS A 121 -15.45 8.97 9.81
N GLY A 122 -15.79 9.15 11.09
CA GLY A 122 -15.73 10.44 11.78
C GLY A 122 -14.33 11.05 11.77
N VAL A 123 -13.30 10.26 12.11
CA VAL A 123 -11.89 10.70 12.08
C VAL A 123 -11.46 11.12 10.67
N THR A 124 -11.85 10.33 9.66
CA THR A 124 -11.52 10.59 8.25
C THR A 124 -12.17 11.88 7.75
N ARG A 125 -13.44 12.11 8.07
CA ARG A 125 -14.14 13.36 7.74
C ARG A 125 -13.47 14.58 8.35
N ALA A 126 -13.07 14.48 9.62
CA ALA A 126 -12.40 15.57 10.29
C ALA A 126 -11.00 15.86 9.69
N SER A 127 -10.26 14.82 9.30
CA SER A 127 -9.00 14.95 8.55
C SER A 127 -9.18 15.65 7.21
N LEU A 128 -10.13 15.20 6.39
CA LEU A 128 -10.41 15.79 5.07
C LEU A 128 -10.81 17.26 5.20
N ALA A 129 -11.74 17.57 6.11
CA ALA A 129 -12.18 18.93 6.35
C ALA A 129 -11.03 19.84 6.85
N ARG A 130 -10.12 19.32 7.68
CA ARG A 130 -8.92 20.06 8.09
C ARG A 130 -8.01 20.32 6.90
N ALA A 131 -7.77 19.32 6.06
CA ALA A 131 -6.91 19.44 4.90
C ALA A 131 -7.43 20.47 3.90
N GLU A 132 -8.74 20.47 3.64
CA GLU A 132 -9.41 21.46 2.79
C GLU A 132 -9.24 22.88 3.32
N ARG A 133 -9.29 23.10 4.64
CA ARG A 133 -9.12 24.45 5.20
C ARG A 133 -7.67 24.95 5.16
N GLU A 134 -6.71 24.06 5.38
CA GLU A 134 -5.35 24.48 5.74
C GLU A 134 -4.35 24.30 4.59
N VAL A 135 -4.53 23.29 3.73
CA VAL A 135 -3.48 22.87 2.78
C VAL A 135 -3.94 22.71 1.34
N THR A 136 -5.21 22.93 1.00
CA THR A 136 -5.64 22.96 -0.41
C THR A 136 -5.26 24.29 -1.09
N ASP A 137 -5.05 24.24 -2.40
CA ASP A 137 -5.01 25.43 -3.27
C ASP A 137 -6.31 25.66 -4.07
N GLY A 138 -7.36 24.90 -3.75
CA GLY A 138 -8.64 24.90 -4.48
C GLY A 138 -8.73 23.81 -5.55
N GLY A 139 -7.64 23.10 -5.84
CA GLY A 139 -7.64 21.90 -6.69
C GLY A 139 -6.82 20.75 -6.11
N LEU A 140 -5.57 21.02 -5.73
CA LEU A 140 -4.66 20.02 -5.15
C LEU A 140 -4.31 20.37 -3.70
N PHE A 141 -3.98 19.33 -2.93
CA PHE A 141 -3.46 19.42 -1.59
C PHE A 141 -1.96 19.64 -1.62
N ARG A 142 -1.50 20.63 -0.85
CA ARG A 142 -0.09 20.89 -0.57
C ARG A 142 0.44 19.85 0.44
N GLY A 143 1.72 19.53 0.30
CA GLY A 143 2.44 18.59 1.12
C GLY A 143 3.60 17.94 0.38
N CYS A 144 4.55 17.42 1.13
CA CYS A 144 5.56 16.51 0.59
C CYS A 144 4.89 15.26 -0.02
N ALA A 145 5.62 14.50 -0.83
CA ALA A 145 5.24 13.14 -1.12
C ALA A 145 5.26 12.28 0.15
N SER A 146 4.32 11.35 0.24
CA SER A 146 4.17 10.47 1.41
C SER A 146 5.45 9.67 1.59
N PHE A 147 5.86 9.41 2.82
CA PHE A 147 7.15 8.81 3.25
C PHE A 147 8.43 9.53 2.80
N MET A 148 8.39 10.33 1.74
CA MET A 148 9.54 11.03 1.16
C MET A 148 9.93 12.25 1.99
N GLU A 149 10.41 12.05 3.22
CA GLU A 149 10.72 13.12 4.18
C GLU A 149 12.22 13.32 4.43
N SER A 150 13.05 12.82 3.52
CA SER A 150 14.51 12.99 3.52
C SER A 150 14.91 14.06 2.51
N ASN A 151 16.01 14.76 2.77
CA ASN A 151 16.61 15.72 1.84
C ASN A 151 16.93 15.08 0.47
N SER A 152 17.35 13.82 0.49
CA SER A 152 17.66 13.02 -0.71
C SER A 152 16.46 12.83 -1.66
N GLY A 153 15.23 12.98 -1.15
CA GLY A 153 14.00 12.86 -1.93
C GLY A 153 13.66 14.06 -2.82
N TYR A 154 14.43 15.16 -2.76
CA TYR A 154 14.15 16.41 -3.48
C TYR A 154 15.42 17.05 -4.04
N PRO A 155 15.34 17.96 -5.04
CA PRO A 155 16.53 18.66 -5.51
C PRO A 155 17.11 19.54 -4.40
N PRO A 156 18.42 19.87 -4.46
CA PRO A 156 19.12 20.62 -3.41
C PRO A 156 18.45 21.94 -2.98
N ARG A 157 17.69 22.58 -3.87
CA ARG A 157 16.90 23.79 -3.54
C ARG A 157 15.89 23.60 -2.41
N PHE A 158 15.53 22.36 -2.07
CA PHE A 158 14.63 21.99 -0.96
C PHE A 158 15.35 21.44 0.29
N ALA A 159 16.67 21.24 0.24
CA ALA A 159 17.43 20.68 1.36
C ALA A 159 17.24 21.52 2.63
N PHE A 160 16.83 20.87 3.72
CA PHE A 160 16.51 21.50 5.01
C PHE A 160 15.45 22.61 4.94
N ARG A 161 14.65 22.65 3.87
CA ARG A 161 13.59 23.65 3.63
C ARG A 161 12.22 22.98 3.63
N GLY A 162 11.86 22.38 4.76
CA GLY A 162 10.57 21.69 4.90
C GLY A 162 9.35 22.56 4.57
N ARG A 163 9.41 23.90 4.74
CA ARG A 163 8.32 24.80 4.30
C ARG A 163 8.16 24.84 2.79
N ALA A 164 9.27 24.82 2.05
CA ALA A 164 9.23 24.81 0.59
C ALA A 164 8.76 23.44 0.07
N VAL A 165 9.19 22.34 0.70
CA VAL A 165 8.67 20.99 0.41
C VAL A 165 7.18 20.92 0.72
N GLY A 166 6.75 21.39 1.88
CA GLY A 166 5.33 21.42 2.25
C GLY A 166 4.45 22.31 1.37
N ALA A 167 5.03 23.14 0.50
CA ALA A 167 4.30 23.93 -0.49
C ALA A 167 4.14 23.22 -1.84
N THR A 168 4.81 22.08 -2.06
CA THR A 168 4.61 21.26 -3.26
C THR A 168 3.25 20.58 -3.22
N LYS A 169 2.75 20.14 -4.38
CA LYS A 169 1.58 19.26 -4.51
C LYS A 169 2.06 17.93 -5.06
N ALA A 170 2.43 17.02 -4.17
CA ALA A 170 2.93 15.71 -4.54
C ALA A 170 1.83 14.75 -5.00
N LEU A 171 2.16 13.85 -5.91
CA LEU A 171 1.23 12.88 -6.48
C LEU A 171 0.65 11.95 -5.41
N SER A 172 1.50 11.26 -4.64
CA SER A 172 1.05 10.31 -3.62
C SER A 172 0.11 10.97 -2.60
N THR A 173 0.40 12.21 -2.21
CA THR A 173 -0.40 12.97 -1.24
C THR A 173 -1.78 13.27 -1.80
N ASN A 174 -1.87 13.67 -3.06
CA ASN A 174 -3.16 13.92 -3.70
C ASN A 174 -3.94 12.63 -3.98
N VAL A 175 -3.26 11.55 -4.37
CA VAL A 175 -3.86 10.21 -4.53
C VAL A 175 -4.40 9.69 -3.20
N LEU A 176 -3.70 9.92 -2.08
CA LEU A 176 -4.16 9.54 -0.74
C LEU A 176 -5.38 10.37 -0.30
N HIS A 177 -5.42 11.68 -0.57
CA HIS A 177 -6.62 12.49 -0.29
C HIS A 177 -7.81 12.05 -1.16
N HIS A 178 -7.59 11.75 -2.44
CA HIS A 178 -8.60 11.18 -3.32
C HIS A 178 -9.14 9.87 -2.76
N ARG A 179 -8.25 8.97 -2.33
CA ARG A 179 -8.63 7.72 -1.68
C ARG A 179 -9.42 7.97 -0.41
N GLY A 180 -9.02 8.96 0.40
CA GLY A 180 -9.76 9.38 1.59
C GLY A 180 -11.21 9.76 1.29
N TYR A 181 -11.45 10.57 0.25
CA TYR A 181 -12.82 10.90 -0.18
C TYR A 181 -13.61 9.68 -0.67
N VAL A 182 -12.99 8.82 -1.49
CA VAL A 182 -13.64 7.58 -1.96
C VAL A 182 -14.04 6.68 -0.79
N LEU A 183 -13.17 6.53 0.21
CA LEU A 183 -13.45 5.72 1.39
C LEU A 183 -14.49 6.37 2.31
N ALA A 184 -14.49 7.71 2.43
CA ALA A 184 -15.52 8.44 3.15
C ALA A 184 -16.90 8.27 2.51
N ALA A 185 -17.00 8.36 1.17
CA ALA A 185 -18.23 8.10 0.43
C ALA A 185 -18.76 6.68 0.68
N ARG A 186 -17.89 5.67 0.55
CA ARG A 186 -18.28 4.26 0.78
C ARG A 186 -18.73 4.02 2.21
N ALA A 187 -18.02 4.57 3.19
CA ALA A 187 -18.40 4.48 4.59
C ALA A 187 -19.74 5.18 4.86
N ALA A 188 -19.97 6.37 4.29
CA ALA A 188 -21.24 7.09 4.41
C ALA A 188 -22.40 6.23 3.89
N ALA A 189 -22.28 5.67 2.69
CA ALA A 189 -23.30 4.78 2.11
C ALA A 189 -23.60 3.57 3.00
N LEU A 190 -22.57 2.90 3.54
CA LEU A 190 -22.73 1.75 4.44
C LEU A 190 -23.35 2.12 5.79
N LEU A 191 -23.16 3.35 6.25
CA LEU A 191 -23.71 3.86 7.50
C LEU A 191 -25.09 4.52 7.33
N GLY A 192 -25.63 4.57 6.11
CA GLY A 192 -26.90 5.23 5.81
C GLY A 192 -26.82 6.76 5.80
N GLU A 193 -25.63 7.31 5.62
CA GLU A 193 -25.37 8.75 5.45
C GLU A 193 -25.24 9.11 3.96
N ASP A 194 -25.33 10.41 3.63
CA ASP A 194 -25.21 10.91 2.26
C ASP A 194 -23.76 10.81 1.74
N PRO A 195 -23.48 10.01 0.68
CA PRO A 195 -22.15 9.88 0.11
C PRO A 195 -21.81 10.99 -0.91
N GLU A 196 -22.80 11.70 -1.46
CA GLU A 196 -22.63 12.58 -2.63
C GLU A 196 -21.56 13.68 -2.44
N PRO A 197 -21.45 14.35 -1.27
CA PRO A 197 -20.43 15.38 -1.08
C PRO A 197 -19.00 14.85 -1.23
N PHE A 198 -18.75 13.63 -0.74
CA PHE A 198 -17.44 12.98 -0.82
C PHE A 198 -17.17 12.47 -2.24
N GLU A 199 -18.17 11.93 -2.92
CA GLU A 199 -18.06 11.49 -4.33
C GLU A 199 -17.72 12.68 -5.24
N ALA A 200 -18.41 13.81 -5.06
CA ALA A 200 -18.16 15.02 -5.82
C ALA A 200 -16.76 15.59 -5.54
N ALA A 201 -16.30 15.55 -4.29
CA ALA A 201 -14.93 15.96 -3.93
C ALA A 201 -13.86 15.03 -4.52
N ALA A 202 -14.07 13.71 -4.48
CA ALA A 202 -13.20 12.73 -5.12
C ALA A 202 -13.10 12.98 -6.63
N ALA A 203 -14.23 13.19 -7.31
CA ALA A 203 -14.28 13.45 -8.74
C ALA A 203 -13.50 14.72 -9.12
N ARG A 204 -13.71 15.84 -8.40
CA ARG A 204 -12.97 17.09 -8.61
C ARG A 204 -11.47 16.92 -8.39
N LEU A 205 -11.07 16.21 -7.33
CA LEU A 205 -9.65 15.98 -7.05
C LEU A 205 -9.00 15.07 -8.10
N ARG A 206 -9.69 14.01 -8.54
CA ARG A 206 -9.20 13.15 -9.63
C ARG A 206 -8.98 13.95 -10.91
N GLN A 207 -9.91 14.85 -11.25
CA GLN A 207 -9.77 15.75 -12.39
C GLN A 207 -8.54 16.66 -12.21
N ALA A 208 -8.39 17.33 -11.05
CA ALA A 208 -7.25 18.20 -10.79
C ALA A 208 -5.89 17.45 -10.86
N ILE A 209 -5.81 16.22 -10.35
CA ILE A 209 -4.61 15.37 -10.47
C ILE A 209 -4.27 15.12 -11.94
N ASN A 210 -5.27 14.74 -12.75
CA ASN A 210 -5.09 14.45 -14.15
C ASN A 210 -4.74 15.68 -14.99
N GLU A 211 -5.30 16.84 -14.68
CA GLU A 211 -4.99 18.08 -15.41
C GLU A 211 -3.59 18.62 -15.09
N ARG A 212 -3.12 18.45 -13.85
CA ARG A 212 -1.93 19.16 -13.36
C ARG A 212 -0.70 18.28 -13.20
N LEU A 213 -0.86 16.97 -13.00
CA LEU A 213 0.24 16.06 -12.73
C LEU A 213 0.45 15.02 -13.85
N TRP A 214 -0.54 14.73 -14.69
CA TRP A 214 -0.35 13.79 -15.79
C TRP A 214 0.60 14.37 -16.84
N GLN A 215 1.62 13.60 -17.25
CA GLN A 215 2.56 14.00 -18.28
C GLN A 215 2.33 13.15 -19.54
N PRO A 216 1.45 13.57 -20.47
CA PRO A 216 1.05 12.74 -21.62
C PRO A 216 2.24 12.28 -22.47
N ASP A 217 3.20 13.18 -22.72
CA ASP A 217 4.40 12.87 -23.50
C ASP A 217 5.34 11.86 -22.83
N ARG A 218 5.20 11.64 -21.53
CA ARG A 218 6.01 10.72 -20.74
C ARG A 218 5.26 9.45 -20.34
N GLY A 219 3.93 9.46 -20.45
CA GLY A 219 3.06 8.33 -20.12
C GLY A 219 3.06 7.96 -18.64
N HIS A 220 3.31 8.92 -17.74
CA HIS A 220 3.23 8.74 -16.30
C HIS A 220 2.91 10.07 -15.59
N TYR A 221 2.57 10.04 -14.31
CA TYR A 221 2.40 11.27 -13.53
C TYR A 221 3.75 11.85 -13.09
N ALA A 222 3.82 13.17 -12.98
CA ALA A 222 4.91 13.89 -12.35
C ALA A 222 4.94 13.61 -10.85
N TYR A 223 6.14 13.67 -10.26
CA TYR A 223 6.35 13.49 -8.82
C TYR A 223 5.60 14.55 -7.99
N TYR A 224 5.72 15.81 -8.37
CA TYR A 224 5.00 16.92 -7.75
C TYR A 224 4.87 18.11 -8.70
N GLU A 225 3.96 19.01 -8.38
CA GLU A 225 3.96 20.40 -8.85
C GLU A 225 4.53 21.31 -7.75
N ASP A 226 5.47 22.20 -8.07
CA ASP A 226 6.06 23.11 -7.09
C ASP A 226 5.17 24.33 -6.78
N ALA A 227 5.65 25.21 -5.89
CA ALA A 227 4.92 26.39 -5.46
C ALA A 227 4.66 27.39 -6.60
N ASP A 228 5.46 27.35 -7.68
CA ASP A 228 5.32 28.22 -8.84
C ASP A 228 4.50 27.57 -9.97
N GLY A 229 3.91 26.39 -9.72
CA GLY A 229 3.13 25.66 -10.71
C GLY A 229 3.96 24.81 -11.68
N ARG A 230 5.26 24.64 -11.44
CA ARG A 230 6.12 23.84 -12.33
C ARG A 230 6.07 22.37 -11.94
N THR A 231 5.80 21.49 -12.90
CA THR A 231 5.80 20.05 -12.70
C THR A 231 7.22 19.49 -12.68
N SER A 232 7.45 18.50 -11.81
CA SER A 232 8.71 17.77 -11.77
C SER A 232 8.92 16.97 -13.05
N ASP A 233 10.17 16.92 -13.50
CA ASP A 233 10.67 16.03 -14.54
C ASP A 233 10.89 14.58 -14.06
N ARG A 234 10.61 14.31 -12.78
CA ARG A 234 10.73 12.99 -12.16
C ARG A 234 9.35 12.39 -11.90
N TRP A 235 9.33 11.09 -11.65
CA TRP A 235 8.20 10.39 -11.09
C TRP A 235 8.57 9.79 -9.74
N GLU A 236 7.56 9.51 -8.92
CA GLU A 236 7.67 8.66 -7.74
C GLU A 236 6.98 7.32 -7.93
N GLY A 237 7.51 6.28 -7.31
CA GLY A 237 7.01 4.91 -7.42
C GLY A 237 5.67 4.72 -6.73
N LEU A 238 5.56 5.16 -5.46
CA LEU A 238 4.34 4.97 -4.66
C LEU A 238 3.14 5.70 -5.29
N GLY A 239 3.30 6.99 -5.62
CA GLY A 239 2.22 7.77 -6.21
C GLY A 239 1.67 7.17 -7.51
N ASN A 240 2.54 6.71 -8.41
CA ASN A 240 2.11 6.05 -9.65
C ASN A 240 1.47 4.68 -9.39
N ALA A 241 2.01 3.88 -8.48
CA ALA A 241 1.42 2.59 -8.09
C ALA A 241 0.00 2.77 -7.53
N LEU A 242 -0.19 3.72 -6.62
CA LEU A 242 -1.49 4.01 -6.02
C LEU A 242 -2.47 4.63 -7.02
N ALA A 243 -1.99 5.46 -7.95
CA ALA A 243 -2.84 6.04 -9.00
C ALA A 243 -3.44 4.95 -9.90
N VAL A 244 -2.66 3.93 -10.23
CA VAL A 244 -3.12 2.74 -10.96
C VAL A 244 -4.05 1.88 -10.12
N LEU A 245 -3.64 1.54 -8.88
CA LEU A 245 -4.38 0.64 -8.01
C LEU A 245 -5.76 1.18 -7.62
N TRP A 246 -5.87 2.49 -7.39
CA TRP A 246 -7.11 3.12 -6.89
C TRP A 246 -7.89 3.91 -7.94
N GLY A 247 -7.55 3.76 -9.23
CA GLY A 247 -8.35 4.29 -10.34
C GLY A 247 -8.33 5.82 -10.45
N VAL A 248 -7.22 6.46 -10.06
CA VAL A 248 -6.95 7.85 -10.42
C VAL A 248 -6.49 7.94 -11.87
N ALA A 249 -5.65 6.98 -12.27
CA ALA A 249 -5.34 6.69 -13.67
C ALA A 249 -6.51 5.95 -14.31
N ASP A 250 -6.96 6.40 -15.47
CA ASP A 250 -7.85 5.62 -16.32
C ASP A 250 -7.14 4.40 -16.94
N ASP A 251 -7.84 3.65 -17.78
CA ASP A 251 -7.30 2.41 -18.32
C ASP A 251 -6.08 2.61 -19.23
N ASP A 252 -6.09 3.67 -20.05
CA ASP A 252 -5.02 4.00 -20.98
C ASP A 252 -3.81 4.58 -20.24
N GLN A 253 -4.06 5.46 -19.26
CA GLN A 253 -3.04 6.01 -18.37
C GLN A 253 -2.38 4.90 -17.55
N ALA A 254 -3.16 3.97 -16.98
CA ALA A 254 -2.62 2.85 -16.23
C ALA A 254 -1.74 1.95 -17.11
N ALA A 255 -2.18 1.65 -18.33
CA ALA A 255 -1.38 0.90 -19.29
C ALA A 255 -0.09 1.66 -19.68
N ALA A 256 -0.14 2.98 -19.84
CA ALA A 256 1.02 3.81 -20.11
C ALA A 256 2.01 3.80 -18.93
N ILE A 257 1.52 3.98 -17.69
CA ILE A 257 2.33 3.96 -16.47
C ILE A 257 3.08 2.63 -16.34
N LEU A 258 2.38 1.49 -16.51
CA LEU A 258 2.98 0.15 -16.44
C LEU A 258 4.06 -0.10 -17.50
N ARG A 259 4.09 0.68 -18.59
CA ARG A 259 5.14 0.61 -19.62
C ARG A 259 6.30 1.56 -19.37
N THR A 260 6.04 2.74 -18.82
CA THR A 260 7.02 3.85 -18.76
C THR A 260 7.67 4.02 -17.39
N VAL A 261 6.98 3.62 -16.32
CA VAL A 261 7.53 3.55 -14.97
C VAL A 261 8.23 2.21 -14.82
N VAL A 262 9.54 2.22 -15.08
CA VAL A 262 10.36 1.01 -15.16
C VAL A 262 11.09 0.77 -13.83
N PRO A 263 10.91 -0.41 -13.21
CA PRO A 263 11.68 -0.82 -12.04
C PRO A 263 13.19 -0.90 -12.28
N THR A 264 13.96 -0.80 -11.19
CA THR A 264 15.36 -1.23 -11.21
C THR A 264 15.45 -2.76 -11.23
N ARG A 265 16.66 -3.31 -11.37
CA ARG A 265 16.86 -4.77 -11.29
C ARG A 265 16.41 -5.40 -9.97
N HIS A 266 16.26 -4.60 -8.91
CA HIS A 266 15.86 -5.06 -7.58
C HIS A 266 14.45 -4.63 -7.20
N GLY A 267 13.74 -3.90 -8.06
CA GLY A 267 12.39 -3.43 -7.79
C GLY A 267 12.14 -1.98 -8.11
N LEU A 268 10.88 -1.57 -7.97
CA LEU A 268 10.47 -0.19 -8.20
C LEU A 268 11.16 0.78 -7.22
N PRO A 269 11.90 1.79 -7.72
CA PRO A 269 12.54 2.77 -6.86
C PRO A 269 11.52 3.80 -6.35
N CYS A 270 11.81 4.43 -5.20
CA CYS A 270 10.97 5.50 -4.65
C CYS A 270 10.78 6.67 -5.61
N LEU A 271 11.81 7.03 -6.36
CA LEU A 271 11.77 8.09 -7.36
C LEU A 271 12.74 7.81 -8.51
N TRP A 272 12.48 8.42 -9.67
CA TRP A 272 13.39 8.38 -10.81
C TRP A 272 13.22 9.57 -11.77
N PRO A 273 14.29 10.00 -12.48
CA PRO A 273 15.70 9.67 -12.25
C PRO A 273 16.24 10.19 -10.90
N PRO A 274 17.26 9.54 -10.29
CA PRO A 274 17.83 10.00 -9.04
C PRO A 274 18.44 11.40 -9.15
N TYR A 275 18.44 12.15 -8.06
CA TYR A 275 19.17 13.42 -7.95
C TYR A 275 20.68 13.15 -7.84
N PRO A 276 21.53 13.63 -8.78
CA PRO A 276 22.96 13.25 -8.83
C PRO A 276 23.76 13.65 -7.58
N LEU A 277 23.42 14.77 -6.94
CA LEU A 277 24.14 15.29 -5.77
C LEU A 277 23.91 14.47 -4.49
N TRP A 278 22.88 13.63 -4.49
CA TRP A 278 22.46 12.75 -3.41
C TRP A 278 22.83 11.29 -3.70
N LYS A 279 23.95 11.05 -4.41
CA LYS A 279 24.43 9.68 -4.74
C LYS A 279 25.54 9.10 -3.86
N PRO A 280 26.39 9.86 -3.13
CA PRO A 280 27.49 9.22 -2.42
C PRO A 280 27.01 8.46 -1.18
N TRP A 281 26.91 7.13 -1.30
CA TRP A 281 26.50 6.17 -0.25
C TRP A 281 27.41 6.16 1.01
N LEU A 282 28.53 6.89 0.98
CA LEU A 282 29.57 6.87 2.01
C LEU A 282 29.45 8.02 3.03
N VAL A 283 28.51 8.96 2.86
CA VAL A 283 28.47 10.18 3.66
C VAL A 283 27.52 10.03 4.85
N ARG A 284 26.19 10.08 4.62
CA ARG A 284 25.12 9.89 5.62
C ARG A 284 23.84 9.42 4.92
N ASP A 285 23.01 8.63 5.59
CA ASP A 285 21.80 8.03 5.01
C ASP A 285 20.85 9.08 4.42
N GLU A 286 20.67 10.22 5.08
CA GLU A 286 19.85 11.34 4.58
C GLU A 286 20.23 11.87 3.19
N TYR A 287 21.41 11.51 2.68
CA TYR A 287 21.92 11.87 1.35
C TYR A 287 21.55 10.83 0.29
N TYR A 288 20.97 9.68 0.61
CA TYR A 288 20.53 8.68 -0.37
C TYR A 288 19.22 7.94 -0.02
N TYR A 289 18.73 8.07 1.20
CA TYR A 289 17.63 7.32 1.81
C TYR A 289 16.39 7.12 0.94
N HIS A 290 15.91 8.18 0.27
CA HIS A 290 14.74 8.12 -0.65
C HIS A 290 15.13 8.32 -2.12
N ASN A 291 16.41 8.48 -2.42
CA ASN A 291 16.88 8.80 -3.76
C ASN A 291 17.11 7.54 -4.59
N ALA A 292 16.03 7.09 -5.23
CA ALA A 292 15.98 5.87 -6.05
C ALA A 292 16.27 4.55 -5.31
N THR A 293 16.25 4.55 -3.98
CA THR A 293 16.26 3.32 -3.17
C THR A 293 15.01 2.50 -3.41
N VAL A 294 15.10 1.19 -3.18
CA VAL A 294 13.99 0.26 -3.36
C VAL A 294 13.40 -0.05 -1.98
N TRP A 295 12.15 0.37 -1.77
CA TRP A 295 11.41 0.16 -0.53
C TRP A 295 10.36 -0.94 -0.75
N PRO A 296 10.44 -2.07 -0.03
CA PRO A 296 9.58 -3.23 -0.31
C PRO A 296 8.08 -2.96 -0.25
N PHE A 297 7.61 -2.05 0.60
CA PHE A 297 6.19 -1.71 0.65
C PHE A 297 5.71 -0.99 -0.63
N VAL A 298 6.58 -0.18 -1.25
CA VAL A 298 6.32 0.45 -2.56
C VAL A 298 6.28 -0.61 -3.65
N GLN A 299 7.20 -1.58 -3.63
CA GLN A 299 7.13 -2.75 -4.52
C GLN A 299 5.83 -3.52 -4.31
N GLY A 300 5.41 -3.74 -3.06
CA GLY A 300 4.15 -4.40 -2.72
C GLY A 300 2.94 -3.75 -3.39
N TYR A 301 2.80 -2.42 -3.26
CA TYR A 301 1.75 -1.67 -3.94
C TYR A 301 1.87 -1.72 -5.47
N TRP A 302 3.09 -1.66 -6.01
CA TRP A 302 3.31 -1.74 -7.46
C TRP A 302 2.94 -3.11 -8.02
N GLY A 303 3.35 -4.18 -7.35
CA GLY A 303 2.96 -5.55 -7.69
C GLY A 303 1.45 -5.75 -7.61
N TRP A 304 0.81 -5.24 -6.55
CA TRP A 304 -0.64 -5.28 -6.41
C TRP A 304 -1.37 -4.49 -7.52
N ALA A 305 -0.88 -3.31 -7.86
CA ALA A 305 -1.38 -2.53 -8.98
C ALA A 305 -1.26 -3.30 -10.31
N ALA A 306 -0.08 -3.87 -10.59
CA ALA A 306 0.16 -4.67 -11.79
C ALA A 306 -0.77 -5.89 -11.87
N ALA A 307 -0.93 -6.62 -10.77
CA ALA A 307 -1.85 -7.77 -10.71
C ALA A 307 -3.30 -7.34 -10.96
N THR A 308 -3.77 -6.27 -10.32
CA THR A 308 -5.14 -5.75 -10.51
C THR A 308 -5.43 -5.36 -11.97
N ARG A 309 -4.39 -4.97 -12.72
CA ARG A 309 -4.48 -4.62 -14.15
C ARG A 309 -4.17 -5.79 -15.10
N GLY A 310 -3.93 -7.00 -14.57
CA GLY A 310 -3.56 -8.17 -15.37
C GLY A 310 -2.19 -8.06 -16.05
N ALA A 311 -1.30 -7.18 -15.58
CA ALA A 311 0.05 -7.01 -16.10
C ALA A 311 0.99 -8.08 -15.51
N VAL A 312 0.78 -9.33 -15.95
CA VAL A 312 1.43 -10.55 -15.40
C VAL A 312 2.95 -10.40 -15.33
N GLU A 313 3.59 -9.91 -16.39
CA GLU A 313 5.06 -9.80 -16.45
C GLU A 313 5.62 -8.78 -15.47
N VAL A 314 4.95 -7.64 -15.30
CA VAL A 314 5.35 -6.61 -14.32
C VAL A 314 5.21 -7.17 -12.91
N PHE A 315 4.08 -7.83 -12.62
CA PHE A 315 3.84 -8.46 -11.33
C PHE A 315 4.86 -9.58 -11.04
N ALA A 316 5.13 -10.46 -12.01
CA ALA A 316 6.07 -11.56 -11.86
C ALA A 316 7.50 -11.06 -11.58
N ALA A 317 7.94 -10.01 -12.28
CA ALA A 317 9.25 -9.41 -12.09
C ALA A 317 9.41 -8.84 -10.68
N GLU A 318 8.41 -8.12 -10.17
CA GLU A 318 8.45 -7.54 -8.82
C GLU A 318 8.36 -8.59 -7.71
N LEU A 319 7.50 -9.61 -7.88
CA LEU A 319 7.39 -10.73 -6.96
C LEU A 319 8.73 -11.48 -6.85
N ALA A 320 9.39 -11.75 -7.99
CA ALA A 320 10.70 -12.39 -8.02
C ALA A 320 11.79 -11.49 -7.41
N ALA A 321 11.79 -10.19 -7.73
CA ALA A 321 12.76 -9.25 -7.19
C ALA A 321 12.66 -9.13 -5.67
N LEU A 322 11.45 -8.98 -5.13
CA LEU A 322 11.28 -8.86 -3.68
C LEU A 322 11.56 -10.18 -2.95
N ALA A 323 11.22 -11.33 -3.53
CA ALA A 323 11.63 -12.63 -2.99
C ALA A 323 13.16 -12.78 -2.94
N ALA A 324 13.86 -12.31 -3.98
CA ALA A 324 15.32 -12.32 -4.01
C ALA A 324 15.92 -11.39 -2.94
N LEU A 325 15.35 -10.20 -2.73
CA LEU A 325 15.75 -9.28 -1.66
C LEU A 325 15.49 -9.86 -0.27
N ALA A 326 14.38 -10.60 -0.09
CA ALA A 326 14.08 -11.29 1.16
C ALA A 326 15.18 -12.31 1.54
N GLY A 327 15.89 -12.89 0.56
CA GLY A 327 17.01 -13.80 0.78
C GLY A 327 18.34 -13.13 1.18
N ARG A 328 18.42 -11.79 1.21
CA ARG A 328 19.69 -11.05 1.43
C ARG A 328 19.98 -10.68 2.88
N ALA A 329 19.01 -10.85 3.76
CA ALA A 329 19.12 -10.52 5.18
C ALA A 329 18.26 -11.46 6.03
N PRO A 330 18.46 -11.53 7.36
CA PRO A 330 17.61 -12.33 8.26
C PRO A 330 16.14 -11.86 8.30
N THR A 331 15.91 -10.55 8.19
CA THR A 331 14.60 -9.86 8.26
C THR A 331 14.36 -9.00 7.01
N TYR A 332 13.14 -8.52 6.79
CA TYR A 332 12.81 -7.54 5.76
C TYR A 332 13.29 -6.17 6.23
N HIS A 333 14.32 -5.66 5.54
CA HIS A 333 14.88 -4.36 5.83
C HIS A 333 13.96 -3.25 5.32
N GLU A 334 14.19 -2.05 5.84
CA GLU A 334 13.49 -0.83 5.46
C GLU A 334 13.62 -0.52 3.97
N PHE A 335 14.85 -0.57 3.44
CA PHE A 335 15.10 -0.36 2.02
C PHE A 335 16.36 -1.09 1.53
N TYR A 336 16.49 -1.14 0.20
CA TYR A 336 17.59 -1.79 -0.49
C TYR A 336 18.21 -0.85 -1.52
N ARG A 337 19.52 -0.98 -1.73
CA ARG A 337 20.23 -0.17 -2.72
C ARG A 337 19.85 -0.61 -4.15
N PRO A 338 19.50 0.31 -5.05
CA PRO A 338 18.96 -0.02 -6.38
C PRO A 338 19.97 -0.70 -7.30
N ASP A 339 21.26 -0.45 -7.07
CA ASP A 339 22.35 -1.11 -7.76
C ASP A 339 22.64 -2.43 -7.05
N SER A 340 23.24 -2.47 -5.88
CA SER A 340 23.74 -3.73 -5.29
C SER A 340 22.65 -4.67 -4.78
N GLY A 341 21.47 -4.15 -4.44
CA GLY A 341 20.44 -4.88 -3.70
C GLY A 341 20.85 -5.11 -2.24
N ALA A 342 21.86 -4.40 -1.75
CA ALA A 342 22.30 -4.52 -0.36
C ALA A 342 21.21 -3.96 0.58
N PRO A 343 20.86 -4.68 1.66
CA PRO A 343 19.93 -4.20 2.66
C PRO A 343 20.52 -3.02 3.45
N ASP A 344 19.68 -2.07 3.83
CA ASP A 344 20.07 -0.87 4.57
C ASP A 344 18.88 -0.34 5.41
N GLY A 345 19.11 0.68 6.24
CA GLY A 345 18.09 1.22 7.16
C GLY A 345 17.72 0.26 8.30
N SER A 346 16.48 0.37 8.82
CA SER A 346 16.01 -0.51 9.91
C SER A 346 16.05 -1.99 9.50
N ALA A 347 16.66 -2.83 10.34
CA ALA A 347 16.87 -4.25 10.04
C ALA A 347 15.56 -5.04 9.87
N ARG A 348 14.56 -4.74 10.70
CA ARG A 348 13.19 -5.25 10.57
C ARG A 348 12.25 -4.07 10.38
N GLN A 349 11.43 -4.12 9.33
CA GLN A 349 10.48 -3.06 9.03
C GLN A 349 9.11 -3.65 8.63
N LEU A 350 8.07 -3.23 9.34
CA LEU A 350 6.73 -3.82 9.29
C LEU A 350 6.12 -3.77 7.88
N TRP A 351 6.06 -2.57 7.29
CA TRP A 351 5.46 -2.40 5.95
C TRP A 351 6.24 -3.13 4.85
N SER A 352 7.52 -3.45 5.09
CA SER A 352 8.35 -4.13 4.11
C SER A 352 7.97 -5.61 4.03
N ALA A 353 7.79 -6.24 5.20
CA ALA A 353 7.23 -7.58 5.29
C ALA A 353 5.80 -7.63 4.76
N ALA A 354 4.96 -6.64 5.12
CA ALA A 354 3.59 -6.55 4.63
C ALA A 354 3.52 -6.41 3.09
N GLY A 355 4.49 -5.72 2.47
CA GLY A 355 4.57 -5.59 1.01
C GLY A 355 4.68 -6.92 0.27
N TYR A 356 5.47 -7.88 0.80
CA TYR A 356 5.55 -9.22 0.20
C TYR A 356 4.27 -10.03 0.43
N LEU A 357 3.69 -9.94 1.62
CA LEU A 357 2.39 -10.57 1.91
C LEU A 357 1.30 -10.08 0.96
N ALA A 358 1.25 -8.77 0.66
CA ALA A 358 0.31 -8.18 -0.29
C ALA A 358 0.42 -8.80 -1.69
N MET A 359 1.63 -9.03 -2.19
CA MET A 359 1.82 -9.66 -3.50
C MET A 359 1.29 -11.10 -3.52
N VAL A 360 1.41 -11.85 -2.42
CA VAL A 360 0.85 -13.21 -2.33
C VAL A 360 -0.67 -13.17 -2.18
N HIS A 361 -1.17 -12.41 -1.21
CA HIS A 361 -2.59 -12.33 -0.85
C HIS A 361 -3.42 -11.67 -1.95
N TYR A 362 -3.05 -10.46 -2.38
CA TYR A 362 -3.82 -9.68 -3.34
C TYR A 362 -3.38 -9.85 -4.79
N GLY A 363 -2.17 -10.34 -5.03
CA GLY A 363 -1.65 -10.62 -6.37
C GLY A 363 -1.88 -12.08 -6.79
N LEU A 364 -1.07 -12.99 -6.26
CA LEU A 364 -1.10 -14.42 -6.65
C LEU A 364 -2.46 -15.06 -6.41
N LEU A 365 -3.03 -14.86 -5.23
CA LEU A 365 -4.33 -15.42 -4.85
C LEU A 365 -5.49 -14.50 -5.23
N GLY A 366 -5.19 -13.22 -5.48
CA GLY A 366 -6.17 -12.26 -5.97
C GLY A 366 -7.28 -11.94 -4.98
N LEU A 367 -7.01 -12.00 -3.68
CA LEU A 367 -7.99 -11.67 -2.66
C LEU A 367 -8.49 -10.24 -2.86
N ALA A 368 -9.80 -10.06 -2.90
CA ALA A 368 -10.43 -8.76 -3.08
C ALA A 368 -11.64 -8.67 -2.15
N PRO A 369 -11.44 -8.25 -0.88
CA PRO A 369 -12.54 -7.96 0.03
C PRO A 369 -13.46 -6.90 -0.58
N ASP A 370 -14.77 -7.16 -0.60
CA ASP A 370 -15.78 -6.33 -1.26
C ASP A 370 -17.12 -6.41 -0.49
N GLY A 371 -17.35 -5.47 0.43
CA GLY A 371 -18.56 -5.46 1.25
C GLY A 371 -18.73 -6.76 2.04
N ASP A 372 -19.79 -7.52 1.75
CA ASP A 372 -20.12 -8.78 2.40
C ASP A 372 -19.59 -10.03 1.68
N GLU A 373 -18.66 -9.85 0.74
CA GLU A 373 -18.03 -10.93 0.00
C GLU A 373 -16.50 -10.78 -0.03
N LEU A 374 -15.80 -11.91 -0.07
CA LEU A 374 -14.39 -11.99 -0.43
C LEU A 374 -14.28 -12.57 -1.83
N ARG A 375 -13.93 -11.74 -2.81
CA ARG A 375 -13.75 -12.15 -4.21
C ARG A 375 -12.33 -12.62 -4.48
N PHE A 376 -12.17 -13.45 -5.51
CA PHE A 376 -10.88 -13.97 -5.95
C PHE A 376 -10.62 -13.61 -7.42
N ARG A 377 -9.49 -12.96 -7.67
CA ARG A 377 -9.00 -12.53 -9.00
C ARG A 377 -7.51 -12.87 -9.18
N PRO A 378 -7.12 -14.15 -9.05
CA PRO A 378 -5.72 -14.55 -9.01
C PRO A 378 -4.97 -14.19 -10.30
N VAL A 379 -3.73 -13.72 -10.13
CA VAL A 379 -2.77 -13.51 -11.21
C VAL A 379 -1.58 -14.43 -10.98
N VAL A 380 -1.52 -15.50 -11.76
CA VAL A 380 -0.54 -16.57 -11.54
C VAL A 380 0.46 -16.59 -12.69
N PRO A 381 1.71 -16.15 -12.51
CA PRO A 381 2.73 -16.24 -13.55
C PRO A 381 2.98 -17.69 -14.01
N ALA A 382 3.39 -17.89 -15.26
CA ALA A 382 3.55 -19.22 -15.87
C ALA A 382 4.54 -20.15 -15.14
N GLY A 383 5.43 -19.60 -14.32
CA GLY A 383 6.35 -20.40 -13.49
C GLY A 383 5.67 -21.15 -12.34
N PHE A 384 4.44 -20.81 -11.98
CA PHE A 384 3.69 -21.45 -10.89
C PHE A 384 2.67 -22.45 -11.45
N SER A 385 2.66 -23.67 -10.93
CA SER A 385 1.72 -24.73 -11.34
C SER A 385 0.62 -24.98 -10.30
N ARG A 386 0.95 -24.81 -9.02
CA ARG A 386 0.03 -24.95 -7.90
C ARG A 386 0.45 -24.01 -6.77
N LEU A 387 -0.54 -23.34 -6.18
CA LEU A 387 -0.40 -22.51 -4.99
C LEU A 387 -1.33 -23.06 -3.91
N ARG A 388 -0.88 -23.07 -2.67
CA ARG A 388 -1.70 -23.40 -1.50
C ARG A 388 -1.46 -22.38 -0.40
N LEU A 389 -2.55 -21.78 0.08
CA LEU A 389 -2.57 -20.98 1.29
C LEU A 389 -3.44 -21.69 2.33
N SER A 390 -2.89 -21.92 3.52
CA SER A 390 -3.58 -22.60 4.61
C SER A 390 -3.70 -21.68 5.81
N GLY A 391 -4.82 -21.79 6.55
CA GLY A 391 -5.03 -21.06 7.80
C GLY A 391 -5.23 -19.55 7.66
N LEU A 392 -5.69 -19.04 6.51
CA LEU A 392 -5.96 -17.61 6.38
C LEU A 392 -7.26 -17.24 7.09
N ALA A 393 -7.17 -16.49 8.17
CA ALA A 393 -8.34 -15.93 8.83
C ALA A 393 -8.95 -14.78 8.01
N TYR A 394 -10.28 -14.75 7.94
CA TYR A 394 -11.04 -13.60 7.43
C TYR A 394 -12.38 -13.56 8.15
N ARG A 395 -12.69 -12.48 8.88
CA ARG A 395 -13.86 -12.41 9.78
C ARG A 395 -13.97 -13.67 10.67
N ASN A 396 -15.09 -14.38 10.60
CA ASN A 396 -15.38 -15.56 11.41
C ASN A 396 -14.98 -16.89 10.73
N LEU A 397 -14.27 -16.83 9.60
CA LEU A 397 -13.87 -18.01 8.84
C LEU A 397 -12.35 -18.15 8.71
N THR A 398 -11.94 -19.38 8.41
CA THR A 398 -10.56 -19.76 8.08
C THR A 398 -10.56 -20.40 6.70
N LEU A 399 -9.73 -19.90 5.79
CA LEU A 399 -9.67 -20.35 4.40
C LEU A 399 -8.47 -21.26 4.16
N GLU A 400 -8.75 -22.35 3.45
CA GLU A 400 -7.80 -23.21 2.78
C GLU A 400 -7.94 -22.99 1.28
N VAL A 401 -7.02 -22.22 0.68
CA VAL A 401 -7.09 -21.83 -0.73
C VAL A 401 -6.09 -22.65 -1.54
N THR A 402 -6.56 -23.32 -2.58
CA THR A 402 -5.71 -23.97 -3.59
C THR A 402 -5.97 -23.35 -4.96
N VAL A 403 -4.91 -22.90 -5.62
CA VAL A 403 -4.95 -22.43 -7.01
C VAL A 403 -4.13 -23.38 -7.88
N THR A 404 -4.68 -23.82 -9.02
CA THR A 404 -4.01 -24.72 -9.97
C THR A 404 -4.00 -24.13 -11.37
N GLY A 405 -2.89 -24.28 -12.09
CA GLY A 405 -2.68 -23.63 -13.39
C GLY A 405 -2.14 -22.20 -13.25
N SER A 406 -2.07 -21.49 -14.39
CA SER A 406 -1.45 -20.16 -14.50
C SER A 406 -2.34 -19.18 -15.27
N GLY A 407 -1.96 -17.91 -15.37
CA GLY A 407 -2.69 -16.87 -16.09
C GLY A 407 -3.56 -15.99 -15.20
N THR A 408 -4.52 -15.30 -15.83
CA THR A 408 -5.39 -14.29 -15.19
C THR A 408 -6.88 -14.62 -15.29
N ARG A 409 -7.23 -15.77 -15.89
CA ARG A 409 -8.62 -16.19 -16.08
C ARG A 409 -8.90 -17.44 -15.27
N VAL A 410 -9.92 -17.35 -14.41
CA VAL A 410 -10.43 -18.48 -13.65
C VAL A 410 -11.31 -19.32 -14.57
N ARG A 411 -10.97 -20.61 -14.70
CA ARG A 411 -11.72 -21.63 -15.43
C ARG A 411 -12.83 -22.23 -14.59
N SER A 412 -12.54 -22.48 -13.31
CA SER A 412 -13.51 -22.98 -12.35
C SER A 412 -13.15 -22.54 -10.94
N PHE A 413 -14.17 -22.31 -10.14
CA PHE A 413 -14.05 -21.95 -8.73
C PHE A 413 -15.05 -22.78 -7.93
N ALA A 414 -14.60 -23.36 -6.83
CA ALA A 414 -15.45 -24.10 -5.90
C ALA A 414 -15.20 -23.67 -4.46
N LEU A 415 -16.30 -23.59 -3.69
CA LEU A 415 -16.31 -23.40 -2.25
C LEU A 415 -16.90 -24.67 -1.63
N ASP A 416 -16.11 -25.39 -0.85
CA ASP A 416 -16.49 -26.68 -0.22
C ASP A 416 -17.08 -27.68 -1.25
N ASP A 417 -16.35 -27.88 -2.35
CA ASP A 417 -16.73 -28.75 -3.48
C ASP A 417 -17.97 -28.29 -4.28
N VAL A 418 -18.57 -27.15 -3.92
CA VAL A 418 -19.70 -26.56 -4.64
C VAL A 418 -19.22 -25.47 -5.58
N ALA A 419 -19.54 -25.61 -6.87
CA ALA A 419 -19.18 -24.61 -7.88
C ALA A 419 -19.80 -23.24 -7.57
N ARG A 420 -18.99 -22.17 -7.65
CA ARG A 420 -19.41 -20.77 -7.45
C ARG A 420 -18.89 -19.89 -8.60
N PRO A 421 -19.73 -19.57 -9.60
CA PRO A 421 -19.30 -18.86 -10.81
C PRO A 421 -18.99 -17.36 -10.60
N ASP A 422 -19.35 -16.81 -9.44
CA ASP A 422 -19.06 -15.45 -9.00
C ASP A 422 -17.64 -15.28 -8.42
N HIS A 423 -16.93 -16.39 -8.23
CA HIS A 423 -15.58 -16.45 -7.65
C HIS A 423 -15.50 -15.75 -6.28
N ALA A 424 -16.53 -15.93 -5.47
CA ALA A 424 -16.69 -15.23 -4.20
C ALA A 424 -16.99 -16.17 -3.04
N VAL A 425 -16.55 -15.77 -1.84
CA VAL A 425 -16.90 -16.39 -0.57
C VAL A 425 -17.74 -15.40 0.24
N PRO A 426 -18.97 -15.75 0.64
CA PRO A 426 -19.77 -14.89 1.51
C PRO A 426 -19.09 -14.69 2.86
N ALA A 427 -18.94 -13.43 3.27
CA ALA A 427 -18.21 -13.05 4.48
C ALA A 427 -18.97 -13.36 5.79
N ALA A 428 -20.25 -13.72 5.69
CA ALA A 428 -21.09 -14.17 6.80
C ALA A 428 -20.85 -15.64 7.19
N LEU A 429 -20.08 -16.40 6.40
CA LEU A 429 -19.72 -17.78 6.74
C LEU A 429 -18.83 -17.84 7.99
N SER A 430 -18.76 -19.03 8.57
CA SER A 430 -17.99 -19.29 9.79
C SER A 430 -17.38 -20.67 9.79
N GLY A 431 -16.20 -20.81 10.42
CA GLY A 431 -15.48 -22.07 10.47
C GLY A 431 -14.49 -22.22 9.32
N VAL A 432 -14.06 -23.45 9.06
CA VAL A 432 -13.02 -23.75 8.05
C VAL A 432 -13.69 -24.04 6.71
N HIS A 433 -13.25 -23.34 5.66
CA HIS A 433 -13.77 -23.49 4.30
C HIS A 433 -12.64 -23.70 3.30
N ARG A 434 -12.90 -24.53 2.29
CA ARG A 434 -11.96 -24.81 1.21
C ARG A 434 -12.35 -24.07 -0.06
N VAL A 435 -11.40 -23.36 -0.64
CA VAL A 435 -11.53 -22.66 -1.92
C VAL A 435 -10.60 -23.33 -2.93
N ASP A 436 -11.17 -23.93 -3.96
CA ASP A 436 -10.42 -24.55 -5.06
C ASP A 436 -10.61 -23.73 -6.34
N ILE A 437 -9.51 -23.22 -6.89
CA ILE A 437 -9.48 -22.39 -8.10
C ILE A 437 -8.64 -23.07 -9.17
N ALA A 438 -9.21 -23.24 -10.36
CA ALA A 438 -8.45 -23.67 -11.54
C ALA A 438 -8.37 -22.53 -12.54
N MET A 439 -7.16 -22.26 -13.01
CA MET A 439 -6.85 -21.25 -14.02
C MET A 439 -6.88 -21.85 -15.43
N HIS A 440 -6.94 -20.99 -16.44
CA HIS A 440 -6.92 -21.35 -17.86
C HIS A 440 -5.55 -21.69 -18.43
#